data_AF-A0A6L5Z132-F1
#
_entry.id   AF-A0A6L5Z132-F1
#
_cell.length_a   1.000
_cell.length_b   1.000
_cell.length_c   1.000
_cell.angle_alpha   90.00
_cell.angle_beta   90.00
_cell.angle_gamma   90.00
#
_symmetry.space_group_name_H-M   'P 1'
#
loop_
_entity.id
_entity.type
_entity.pdbx_description
1 polymer ?
#
loop_
_entity_poly.entity_id
_entity_poly.type
_entity_poly.pdbx_seq_one_letter_code
_entity_poly.pdbx_strand_id
1 'polypeptide(L)'
;MRTLLYLAASALVVAFAAWAYQVNYSTQDAVQRVADLRAQIAAEREAIAMFSAEWAYLNRPDRLRALAEMYFPELGLMPMTAEHFGDPAMVPYPQPPIPLLAANTEARP
;
A
#
# COMPACT_ATOMS: atom_id res chain seq x y z
N MET A 1 -4.65 -62.78 13.86
CA MET A 1 -5.34 -61.92 12.87
C MET A 1 -6.07 -60.74 13.53
N ARG A 2 -7.08 -60.94 14.39
CA ARG A 2 -7.85 -59.82 15.01
C ARG A 2 -7.02 -58.86 15.87
N THR A 3 -6.05 -59.35 16.63
CA THR A 3 -5.17 -58.52 17.48
C THR A 3 -4.28 -57.57 16.67
N LEU A 4 -3.76 -58.03 15.53
CA LEU A 4 -2.99 -57.19 14.61
C LEU A 4 -3.85 -56.06 14.03
N LEU A 5 -5.11 -56.34 13.68
CA LEU A 5 -6.04 -55.33 13.20
C LEU A 5 -6.33 -54.27 14.27
N TYR A 6 -6.50 -54.67 15.53
CA TYR A 6 -6.70 -53.71 16.63
C TYR A 6 -5.47 -52.85 16.88
N LEU A 7 -4.26 -53.42 16.82
CA LEU A 7 -3.02 -52.66 16.94
C LEU A 7 -2.79 -51.70 15.77
N ALA A 8 -3.09 -52.13 14.55
CA ALA A 8 -3.00 -51.25 13.38
C ALA A 8 -4.01 -50.10 13.48
N ALA A 9 -5.25 -50.38 13.91
CA ALA A 9 -6.27 -49.36 14.11
C ALA A 9 -5.87 -48.36 15.20
N SER A 10 -5.35 -48.82 16.34
CA SER A 10 -4.90 -47.91 17.41
C SER A 10 -3.72 -47.06 16.97
N ALA A 11 -2.75 -47.62 16.23
CA ALA A 11 -1.65 -46.86 15.66
C ALA A 11 -2.14 -45.79 14.68
N LEU A 12 -3.14 -46.12 13.85
CA LEU A 12 -3.78 -45.17 12.94
C LEU A 12 -4.43 -44.00 13.69
N VAL A 13 -5.18 -44.29 14.76
CA VAL A 13 -5.82 -43.26 15.59
C VAL A 13 -4.78 -42.33 16.21
N VAL A 14 -3.68 -42.88 16.74
CA VAL A 14 -2.58 -42.08 17.32
C VAL A 14 -1.91 -41.21 16.25
N ALA A 15 -1.66 -41.75 15.05
CA ALA A 15 -1.10 -40.98 13.94
C ALA A 15 -2.02 -39.81 13.53
N PHE A 16 -3.33 -40.04 13.46
CA PHE A 16 -4.31 -38.98 13.18
C PHE A 16 -4.36 -37.93 14.29
N ALA A 17 -4.29 -38.33 15.55
CA ALA A 17 -4.26 -37.40 16.68
C ALA A 17 -3.01 -36.50 16.63
N ALA A 18 -1.83 -37.08 16.35
CA ALA A 18 -0.60 -36.34 16.18
C ALA A 18 -0.67 -35.37 14.99
N TRP A 19 -1.22 -35.82 13.86
CA TRP A 19 -1.39 -35.00 12.66
C TRP A 19 -2.35 -33.82 12.92
N ALA A 20 -3.49 -34.07 13.53
CA ALA A 20 -4.47 -33.03 13.86
C ALA A 20 -3.89 -31.98 14.82
N TYR A 21 -3.11 -32.41 15.82
CA TYR A 21 -2.41 -31.50 16.71
C TYR A 21 -1.42 -30.59 15.96
N GLN A 22 -0.64 -31.16 15.04
CA GLN A 22 0.30 -30.41 14.21
C GLN A 22 -0.41 -29.37 13.33
N VAL A 23 -1.53 -29.75 12.70
CA VAL A 23 -2.34 -28.85 11.86
C VAL A 23 -2.95 -27.73 12.70
N ASN A 24 -3.41 -28.03 13.91
CA ASN A 24 -3.95 -27.01 14.80
C ASN A 24 -2.88 -25.98 15.18
N TYR A 25 -1.66 -26.44 15.51
CA TYR A 25 -0.56 -25.55 15.87
C TYR A 25 -0.13 -24.66 14.70
N SER A 26 0.02 -25.23 13.49
CA SER A 26 0.38 -24.45 12.30
C SER A 26 -0.68 -23.40 11.95
N THR A 27 -1.96 -23.71 12.19
CA THR A 27 -3.06 -22.76 12.00
C THR A 27 -2.98 -21.61 12.99
N GLN A 28 -2.78 -21.91 14.28
CA GLN A 28 -2.67 -20.88 15.31
C GLN A 28 -1.49 -19.95 15.07
N ASP A 29 -0.35 -20.50 14.66
CA ASP A 29 0.85 -19.74 14.32
C ASP A 29 0.62 -18.81 13.11
N ALA A 30 -0.08 -19.28 12.08
CA ALA A 30 -0.48 -18.43 10.94
C ALA A 30 -1.44 -17.30 11.35
N VAL A 31 -2.42 -17.59 12.22
CA VAL A 31 -3.35 -16.58 12.74
C VAL A 31 -2.59 -15.52 13.55
N GLN A 32 -1.65 -15.93 14.40
CA GLN A 32 -0.84 -15.01 15.18
C GLN A 32 -0.01 -14.09 14.28
N ARG A 33 0.68 -14.64 13.27
CA ARG A 33 1.43 -13.83 12.30
C ARG A 33 0.57 -12.79 11.58
N VAL A 34 -0.66 -13.15 11.20
CA VAL A 34 -1.59 -12.20 10.56
C VAL A 34 -2.01 -11.12 11.54
N ALA A 35 -2.27 -11.46 12.80
CA ALA A 35 -2.58 -10.48 13.83
C ALA A 35 -1.42 -9.48 14.05
N ASP A 36 -0.20 -9.99 14.16
CA ASP A 36 1.01 -9.17 14.34
C ASP A 36 1.25 -8.25 13.14
N LEU A 37 1.09 -8.75 11.91
CA LEU A 37 1.24 -7.94 10.70
C LEU A 37 0.16 -6.87 10.60
N ARG A 38 -1.08 -7.17 10.98
CA ARG A 38 -2.16 -6.17 11.02
C ARG A 38 -1.88 -5.08 12.04
N ALA A 39 -1.32 -5.42 13.19
CA ALA A 39 -0.91 -4.43 14.19
C ALA A 39 0.19 -3.51 13.64
N GLN A 40 1.20 -4.06 12.96
CA GLN A 40 2.24 -3.28 12.29
C GLN A 40 1.66 -2.34 11.22
N ILE A 41 0.78 -2.86 10.35
CA ILE A 41 0.10 -2.04 9.33
C ILE A 41 -0.69 -0.89 9.96
N ALA A 42 -1.37 -1.15 11.09
CA ALA A 42 -2.13 -0.11 11.79
C ALA A 42 -1.21 1.00 12.31
N ALA A 43 -0.07 0.64 12.92
CA ALA A 43 0.92 1.60 13.40
C ALA A 43 1.52 2.44 12.27
N GLU A 44 1.86 1.83 11.13
CA GLU A 44 2.37 2.57 9.97
C GLU A 44 1.33 3.52 9.37
N ARG A 45 0.05 3.11 9.35
CA ARG A 45 -1.05 3.97 8.89
C ARG A 45 -1.24 5.18 9.79
N GLU A 46 -1.04 5.02 11.10
CA GLU A 46 -1.08 6.14 12.04
C GLU A 46 0.05 7.14 11.76
N ALA A 47 1.27 6.65 11.51
CA ALA A 47 2.39 7.50 11.12
C ALA A 47 2.12 8.27 9.81
N ILE A 48 1.57 7.60 8.79
CA ILE A 48 1.18 8.25 7.52
C ILE A 48 0.11 9.32 7.76
N ALA A 49 -0.86 9.06 8.64
CA ALA A 49 -1.89 10.04 8.96
C ALA A 49 -1.30 11.29 9.63
N MET A 50 -0.35 11.11 10.55
CA MET A 50 0.39 12.21 11.16
C MET A 50 1.16 13.02 10.11
N PHE A 51 1.96 12.37 9.26
CA PHE A 51 2.72 13.06 8.22
C PHE A 51 1.82 13.78 7.22
N SER A 52 0.65 13.22 6.91
CA SER A 52 -0.33 13.86 6.04
C SER A 52 -0.90 15.13 6.69
N ALA A 53 -1.13 15.12 8.01
CA ALA A 53 -1.57 16.28 8.76
C ALA A 53 -0.47 17.36 8.83
N GLU A 54 0.78 16.96 9.06
CA GLU A 54 1.93 17.87 9.05
C GLU A 54 2.12 18.51 7.67
N TRP A 55 2.04 17.71 6.61
CA TRP A 55 2.10 18.19 5.23
C TRP A 55 0.98 19.19 4.94
N ALA A 56 -0.26 18.89 5.35
CA ALA A 56 -1.39 19.80 5.20
C ALA A 56 -1.15 21.12 5.95
N TYR A 57 -0.57 21.06 7.15
CA TYR A 57 -0.23 22.24 7.93
C TYR A 57 0.90 23.09 7.30
N LEU A 58 1.93 22.44 6.74
CA LEU A 58 3.03 23.10 6.05
C LEU A 58 2.56 23.73 4.73
N ASN A 59 1.64 23.09 4.01
CA ASN A 59 1.13 23.56 2.72
C ASN A 59 -0.11 24.46 2.82
N ARG A 60 -0.42 25.02 3.99
CA ARG A 60 -1.54 25.96 4.11
C ARG A 60 -1.25 27.21 3.27
N PRO A 61 -2.09 27.57 2.29
CA PRO A 61 -1.78 28.62 1.32
C PRO A 61 -1.61 29.99 1.99
N ASP A 62 -2.40 30.29 3.03
CA ASP A 62 -2.25 31.54 3.80
C ASP A 62 -0.91 31.66 4.50
N ARG A 63 -0.42 30.54 5.06
CA ARG A 63 0.89 30.50 5.72
C ARG A 63 2.01 30.64 4.70
N LEU A 64 1.94 29.92 3.58
CA LEU A 64 2.91 30.01 2.50
C LEU A 64 2.99 31.42 1.92
N ARG A 65 1.84 32.08 1.72
CA ARG A 65 1.76 33.47 1.26
C ARG A 65 2.42 34.43 2.26
N ALA A 66 2.10 34.31 3.55
CA ALA A 66 2.73 35.13 4.58
C ALA A 66 4.26 34.93 4.65
N LEU A 67 4.75 33.69 4.47
CA LEU A 67 6.19 33.42 4.38
C LEU A 67 6.81 34.01 3.11
N ALA A 68 6.17 33.88 1.96
CA ALA A 68 6.65 34.43 0.70
C ALA A 68 6.73 35.96 0.73
N GLU A 69 5.75 36.62 1.35
CA GLU A 69 5.76 38.06 1.58
C GLU A 69 6.90 38.46 2.54
N MET A 70 7.11 37.71 3.62
CA MET A 70 8.18 37.96 4.59
C MET A 70 9.59 37.85 3.98
N TYR A 71 9.81 36.84 3.12
CA TYR A 71 11.10 36.57 2.48
C TYR A 71 11.16 37.07 1.02
N PHE A 72 10.30 38.04 0.67
CA PHE A 72 10.22 38.58 -0.69
C PHE A 72 11.56 39.09 -1.27
N PRO A 73 12.44 39.78 -0.53
CA PRO A 73 13.71 40.27 -1.07
C PRO A 73 14.65 39.16 -1.58
N GLU A 74 14.53 37.95 -1.02
CA GLU A 74 15.35 36.80 -1.40
C GLU A 74 14.65 35.94 -2.45
N LEU A 75 13.36 35.70 -2.28
CA LEU A 75 12.59 34.74 -3.08
C LEU A 75 12.02 35.37 -4.37
N GLY A 76 11.71 36.67 -4.36
CA GLY A 76 11.12 37.38 -5.51
C GLY A 76 9.76 36.82 -5.97
N LEU A 77 9.06 36.07 -5.11
CA LEU A 77 7.83 35.39 -5.46
C LEU A 77 6.65 36.34 -5.45
N MET A 78 5.86 36.35 -6.53
CA MET A 78 4.61 37.10 -6.65
C MET A 78 3.41 36.14 -6.58
N PRO A 79 2.24 36.61 -6.11
CA PRO A 79 1.01 35.82 -6.14
C PRO A 79 0.71 35.34 -7.56
N MET A 80 0.41 34.05 -7.73
CA MET A 80 -0.11 33.56 -9.01
C MET A 80 -1.54 34.06 -9.22
N THR A 81 -1.78 34.80 -10.29
CA THR A 81 -3.11 35.18 -10.77
C THR A 81 -3.57 34.21 -11.85
N ALA A 82 -4.87 34.18 -12.13
CA ALA A 82 -5.45 33.35 -13.19
C ALA A 82 -4.82 33.63 -14.57
N GLU A 83 -4.35 34.86 -14.79
CA GLU A 83 -3.68 35.33 -16.01
C GLU A 83 -2.31 34.68 -16.23
N HIS A 84 -1.67 34.14 -15.18
CA HIS A 84 -0.40 33.41 -15.31
C HIS A 84 -0.57 31.96 -15.78
N PHE A 85 -1.80 31.43 -15.78
CA PHE A 85 -2.08 30.11 -16.33
C PHE A 85 -2.30 30.21 -17.86
N GLY A 86 -1.69 29.31 -18.62
CA GLY A 86 -1.93 29.19 -20.05
C GLY A 86 -3.33 28.67 -20.37
N ASP A 87 -3.81 28.95 -21.59
CA ASP A 87 -5.10 28.42 -22.06
C ASP A 87 -5.07 26.88 -22.07
N PRO A 88 -6.05 26.19 -21.45
CA PRO A 88 -6.15 24.73 -21.49
C PRO A 88 -6.10 24.15 -22.92
N ALA A 89 -6.56 24.90 -23.94
CA ALA A 89 -6.49 24.51 -25.34
C ALA A 89 -5.06 24.40 -25.89
N MET A 90 -4.08 24.98 -25.18
CA MET A 90 -2.65 24.92 -25.51
C MET A 90 -1.94 23.72 -24.87
N VAL A 91 -2.66 22.89 -24.09
CA VAL A 91 -2.12 21.66 -23.51
C VAL A 91 -2.25 20.52 -24.54
N PRO A 92 -1.14 19.97 -25.07
CA PRO A 92 -1.22 18.86 -26.00
C PRO A 92 -1.78 17.63 -25.29
N TYR A 93 -2.93 17.14 -25.78
CA TYR A 93 -3.48 15.87 -25.31
C TYR A 93 -2.61 14.70 -25.81
N PRO A 94 -2.44 13.65 -24.98
CA PRO A 94 -1.83 12.41 -25.42
C PRO A 94 -2.52 11.94 -26.70
N GLN A 95 -1.76 11.81 -27.79
CA GLN A 95 -2.29 11.25 -29.02
C GLN A 95 -2.65 9.78 -28.75
N PRO A 96 -3.79 9.27 -29.26
CA PRO A 96 -4.09 7.85 -29.17
C PRO A 96 -2.91 7.05 -29.73
N PRO A 97 -2.51 5.93 -29.08
CA PRO A 97 -1.39 5.12 -29.56
C PRO A 97 -1.59 4.80 -31.03
N ILE A 98 -0.57 5.08 -31.86
CA ILE A 98 -0.59 4.67 -33.25
C ILE A 98 -0.76 3.14 -33.24
N PRO A 99 -1.73 2.55 -33.96
CA PRO A 99 -1.99 1.10 -33.92
C PRO A 99 -0.75 0.24 -34.20
N LEU A 100 0.17 0.78 -34.99
CA LEU A 100 1.47 0.18 -35.35
C LEU A 100 2.50 0.16 -34.20
N LEU A 101 2.27 0.88 -33.10
CA LEU A 101 3.10 0.88 -31.88
C LEU A 101 2.40 0.10 -30.73
N ALA A 102 1.07 0.05 -30.72
CA ALA A 102 0.29 -0.69 -29.73
C ALA A 102 0.46 -2.21 -29.86
N ALA A 103 0.43 -2.73 -31.10
CA ALA A 103 0.62 -4.14 -31.40
C ALA A 103 2.00 -4.69 -30.93
N ASN A 104 2.99 -3.81 -30.80
CA ASN A 104 4.36 -4.16 -30.46
C ASN A 104 4.60 -4.15 -28.93
N THR A 105 3.71 -3.48 -28.20
CA THR A 105 3.83 -3.27 -26.74
C THR A 105 3.08 -4.36 -25.96
N GLU A 106 2.02 -4.95 -26.54
CA GLU A 106 1.31 -6.10 -25.97
C GLU A 106 2.03 -7.45 -26.19
N ALA A 107 3.07 -7.47 -27.04
CA ALA A 107 3.79 -8.68 -27.44
C ALA A 107 5.09 -8.94 -26.65
N ARG A 108 5.24 -8.36 -25.44
CA ARG A 108 6.38 -8.63 -24.57
C ARG A 108 5.92 -9.30 -23.27
N PRO A 109 6.39 -10.53 -22.95
CA PRO A 109 6.00 -11.28 -21.76
C PRO A 109 6.48 -10.64 -20.45
#